data_AF-A0A8E0MDT1-F1
#
_entry.id   AF-A0A8E0MDT1-F1
#
_cell.length_a   1.000
_cell.length_b   1.000
_cell.length_c   1.000
_cell.angle_alpha   90.00
_cell.angle_beta   90.00
_cell.angle_gamma   90.00
#
_symmetry.space_group_name_H-M   'P 1'
#
loop_
_entity.id
_entity.type
_entity.pdbx_description
1 polymer ?
#
loop_
_entity_poly.entity_id
_entity_poly.type
_entity_poly.pdbx_seq_one_letter_code
_entity_poly.pdbx_strand_id
1 'polypeptide(L)'
;MVKPLVTIIVPVYNLEAYVAHGLKSLIEQTYSHLQIIVIDDASKDHSPQIIAHFAELDSRIQPILKQVNHGVSAARNSGLALAKGDLVAFMDGDDWYEPDFIAHAVDMMARGWDLIAMPFYRDDPDPRPVHEALRKPKQLTREGLIRQMLHPIGYIRGYLWNKVFRRDVIEQVRLRLIESM
;
A
#
# COMPACT_ATOMS: atom_id res chain seq x y z
N MET A 1 1.23 -25.23 3.55
CA MET A 1 0.22 -24.22 3.18
C MET A 1 0.75 -23.43 1.99
N VAL A 2 -0.07 -23.12 1.00
CA VAL A 2 0.33 -22.28 -0.14
C VAL A 2 0.53 -20.86 0.39
N LYS A 3 1.69 -20.26 0.12
CA LYS A 3 1.98 -18.87 0.50
C LYS A 3 1.11 -17.94 -0.37
N PRO A 4 0.23 -17.09 0.20
CA PRO A 4 -0.65 -16.23 -0.60
C PRO A 4 0.16 -15.24 -1.45
N LEU A 5 -0.31 -14.93 -2.65
CA LEU A 5 0.28 -13.81 -3.41
C LEU A 5 -0.20 -12.49 -2.79
N VAL A 6 0.70 -11.53 -2.58
CA VAL A 6 0.33 -10.18 -2.12
C VAL A 6 0.54 -9.18 -3.25
N THR A 7 -0.52 -8.51 -3.69
CA THR A 7 -0.41 -7.37 -4.60
C THR A 7 -0.20 -6.08 -3.80
N ILE A 8 0.86 -5.34 -4.10
CA ILE A 8 1.12 -4.01 -3.53
C ILE A 8 0.89 -3.00 -4.65
N ILE A 9 0.01 -2.02 -4.42
CA ILE A 9 -0.32 -0.96 -5.38
C ILE A 9 0.35 0.34 -4.94
N VAL A 10 1.19 0.89 -5.79
CA VAL A 10 2.00 2.10 -5.53
C VAL A 10 1.65 3.18 -6.55
N PRO A 11 0.81 4.17 -6.23
CA PRO A 11 0.57 5.31 -7.09
C PRO A 11 1.72 6.32 -6.98
N VAL A 12 2.17 6.86 -8.11
CA VAL A 12 3.29 7.80 -8.20
C VAL A 12 2.91 8.97 -9.10
N TYR A 13 3.17 10.20 -8.65
CA TYR A 13 3.07 11.41 -9.47
C TYR A 13 4.05 12.48 -8.97
N ASN A 14 5.10 12.74 -9.74
CA ASN A 14 6.17 13.67 -9.41
C ASN A 14 6.86 13.39 -8.06
N LEU A 15 7.34 12.16 -7.85
CA LEU A 15 7.97 11.73 -6.61
C LEU A 15 9.42 11.23 -6.83
N GLU A 16 10.17 11.83 -7.76
CA GLU A 16 11.54 11.40 -8.08
C GLU A 16 12.46 11.36 -6.85
N ALA A 17 12.21 12.21 -5.86
CA ALA A 17 12.98 12.29 -4.62
C ALA A 17 12.72 11.11 -3.66
N TYR A 18 11.60 10.40 -3.78
CA TYR A 18 11.14 9.42 -2.78
C TYR A 18 10.91 8.02 -3.34
N VAL A 19 10.43 7.91 -4.58
CA VAL A 19 9.98 6.64 -5.16
C VAL A 19 11.06 5.55 -5.15
N ALA A 20 12.32 5.92 -5.34
CA ALA A 20 13.45 4.98 -5.27
C ALA A 20 13.55 4.31 -3.89
N HIS A 21 13.35 5.06 -2.81
CA HIS A 21 13.42 4.53 -1.44
C HIS A 21 12.24 3.57 -1.18
N GLY A 22 11.03 3.98 -1.54
CA GLY A 22 9.83 3.14 -1.42
C GLY A 22 9.98 1.82 -2.18
N LEU A 23 10.39 1.86 -3.46
CA LEU A 23 10.57 0.65 -4.26
C LEU A 23 11.67 -0.26 -3.72
N LYS A 24 12.79 0.30 -3.25
CA LYS A 24 13.85 -0.47 -2.59
C LYS A 24 13.32 -1.22 -1.37
N SER A 25 12.51 -0.56 -0.53
CA SER A 25 11.90 -1.19 0.66
C SER A 25 10.97 -2.36 0.31
N LEU A 26 10.32 -2.33 -0.86
CA LEU A 26 9.47 -3.42 -1.35
C LEU A 26 10.29 -4.60 -1.88
N ILE A 27 11.39 -4.32 -2.58
CA ILE A 27 12.32 -5.36 -3.05
C ILE A 27 12.92 -6.12 -1.85
N GLU A 28 13.30 -5.39 -0.81
CA GLU A 28 13.96 -5.89 0.40
C GLU A 28 13.01 -6.56 1.42
N GLN A 29 11.72 -6.68 1.11
CA GLN A 29 10.77 -7.40 1.95
C GLN A 29 11.21 -8.86 2.17
N THR A 30 11.16 -9.29 3.42
CA THR A 30 11.42 -10.69 3.83
C THR A 30 10.39 -11.68 3.26
N TYR A 31 9.20 -11.18 2.89
CA TYR A 31 8.18 -11.93 2.16
C TYR A 31 8.32 -11.72 0.65
N SER A 32 8.68 -12.78 -0.08
CA SER A 32 9.05 -12.65 -1.50
C SER A 32 7.92 -12.85 -2.51
N HIS A 33 6.78 -13.47 -2.13
CA HIS A 33 5.69 -13.80 -3.05
C HIS A 33 4.79 -12.58 -3.30
N LEU A 34 5.33 -11.60 -4.03
CA LEU A 34 4.75 -10.29 -4.26
C LEU A 34 4.45 -10.05 -5.74
N GLN A 35 3.40 -9.27 -5.99
CA GLN A 35 3.18 -8.52 -7.22
C GLN A 35 3.21 -7.04 -6.86
N ILE A 36 4.14 -6.27 -7.40
CA ILE A 36 4.28 -4.84 -7.09
C ILE A 36 3.83 -4.05 -8.32
N ILE A 37 2.66 -3.41 -8.26
CA ILE A 37 2.12 -2.62 -9.36
C ILE A 37 2.41 -1.16 -9.07
N VAL A 38 3.26 -0.54 -9.90
CA VAL A 38 3.65 0.85 -9.74
C VAL A 38 2.98 1.66 -10.84
N ILE A 39 2.06 2.54 -10.47
CA ILE A 39 1.28 3.34 -11.42
C ILE A 39 1.84 4.75 -11.42
N ASP A 40 2.59 5.10 -12.46
CA ASP A 40 2.95 6.48 -12.73
C ASP A 40 1.76 7.20 -13.37
N ASP A 41 1.23 8.21 -12.69
CA ASP A 41 0.07 8.98 -13.12
C ASP A 41 0.47 10.19 -13.99
N ALA A 42 1.29 9.93 -15.02
CA ALA A 42 1.83 10.89 -15.96
C ALA A 42 2.75 11.94 -15.30
N SER A 43 3.76 11.48 -14.56
CA SER A 43 4.77 12.36 -13.96
C SER A 43 5.54 13.17 -15.01
N LYS A 44 6.00 14.35 -14.60
CA LYS A 44 6.79 15.29 -15.42
C LYS A 44 8.26 15.37 -14.98
N ASP A 45 8.61 14.64 -13.93
CA ASP A 45 9.95 14.53 -13.37
C ASP A 45 10.59 13.18 -13.77
N HIS A 46 11.66 12.76 -13.09
CA HIS A 46 12.34 11.51 -13.41
C HIS A 46 11.70 10.24 -12.79
N SER A 47 10.51 10.35 -12.18
CA SER A 47 9.81 9.19 -11.60
C SER A 47 9.66 8.01 -12.57
N PRO A 48 9.25 8.20 -13.84
CA PRO A 48 9.08 7.08 -14.78
C PRO A 48 10.38 6.33 -15.07
N GLN A 49 11.52 7.04 -15.16
CA GLN A 49 12.83 6.46 -15.40
C GLN A 49 13.32 5.66 -14.18
N ILE A 50 13.09 6.18 -12.98
CA ILE A 50 13.39 5.46 -11.73
C ILE A 50 12.55 4.18 -11.66
N ILE A 51 11.24 4.27 -11.93
CA ILE A 51 10.33 3.12 -11.93
C ILE A 51 10.79 2.06 -12.95
N ALA A 52 11.17 2.47 -14.17
CA ALA A 52 11.67 1.57 -15.20
C ALA A 52 12.96 0.85 -14.75
N HIS A 53 13.90 1.58 -14.15
CA HIS A 53 15.13 1.00 -13.62
C HIS A 53 14.86 -0.07 -12.56
N PHE A 54 13.96 0.19 -11.60
CA PHE A 54 13.59 -0.79 -10.59
C PHE A 54 12.86 -2.01 -11.17
N ALA A 55 12.05 -1.83 -12.22
CA ALA A 55 11.42 -2.94 -12.94
C ALA A 55 12.42 -3.85 -13.67
N GLU A 56 13.56 -3.31 -14.12
CA GLU A 56 14.66 -4.11 -14.66
C GLU A 56 15.40 -4.90 -13.57
N LEU A 57 15.51 -4.34 -12.36
CA LEU A 57 16.17 -4.97 -11.22
C LEU A 57 15.32 -6.07 -10.56
N ASP A 58 14.00 -5.94 -10.54
CA ASP A 58 13.11 -6.89 -9.90
C ASP A 58 11.85 -7.18 -10.73
N SER A 59 11.78 -8.40 -11.25
CA SER A 59 10.66 -8.89 -12.07
C SER A 59 9.28 -8.87 -11.40
N ARG A 60 9.21 -8.67 -10.07
CA ARG A 60 7.95 -8.52 -9.33
C ARG A 60 7.32 -7.15 -9.56
N ILE A 61 8.10 -6.16 -10.00
CA ILE A 61 7.65 -4.79 -10.28
C ILE A 61 7.04 -4.70 -11.67
N GLN A 62 5.81 -4.21 -11.74
CA GLN A 62 5.00 -4.03 -12.93
C GLN A 62 4.73 -2.53 -13.11
N PRO A 63 5.52 -1.84 -13.95
CA PRO A 63 5.36 -0.42 -14.20
C PRO A 63 4.17 -0.15 -15.13
N ILE A 64 3.27 0.73 -14.72
CA ILE A 64 2.12 1.18 -15.51
C ILE A 64 2.24 2.69 -15.70
N LEU A 65 2.60 3.13 -16.91
CA LEU A 65 2.77 4.54 -17.23
C LEU A 65 1.50 5.10 -17.88
N LYS A 66 0.80 5.99 -17.17
CA LYS A 66 -0.38 6.67 -17.69
C LYS A 66 0.02 7.84 -18.59
N GLN A 67 -0.82 8.11 -19.58
CA GLN A 67 -0.60 9.21 -20.52
C GLN A 67 -1.13 10.55 -19.99
N VAL A 68 -2.10 10.50 -19.07
CA VAL A 68 -2.75 11.66 -18.47
C VAL A 68 -2.93 11.38 -16.99
N ASN A 69 -2.66 12.41 -16.18
CA ASN A 69 -2.90 12.39 -14.75
C ASN A 69 -4.42 12.41 -14.48
N HIS A 70 -4.92 11.38 -13.81
CA HIS A 70 -6.33 11.31 -13.36
C HIS A 70 -6.46 11.25 -11.84
N GLY A 71 -5.40 11.57 -11.11
CA GLY A 71 -5.32 11.55 -9.67
C GLY A 71 -5.06 10.16 -9.07
N VAL A 72 -4.65 10.20 -7.79
CA VAL A 72 -4.27 9.02 -6.99
C VAL A 72 -5.36 7.95 -6.92
N SER A 73 -6.64 8.35 -6.89
CA SER A 73 -7.77 7.42 -6.86
C SER A 73 -7.85 6.59 -8.14
N ALA A 74 -7.74 7.22 -9.30
CA ALA A 74 -7.76 6.54 -10.59
C ALA A 74 -6.52 5.64 -10.77
N ALA A 75 -5.36 6.07 -10.27
CA ALA A 75 -4.15 5.26 -10.26
C ALA A 75 -4.34 3.99 -9.41
N ARG A 76 -4.87 4.11 -8.18
CA ARG A 76 -5.18 2.96 -7.32
C ARG A 76 -6.26 2.05 -7.91
N ASN A 77 -7.30 2.59 -8.55
CA ASN A 77 -8.32 1.80 -9.25
C ASN A 77 -7.71 1.00 -10.42
N SER A 78 -6.76 1.58 -11.16
CA SER A 78 -6.01 0.89 -12.22
C SER A 78 -5.19 -0.27 -11.64
N GLY A 79 -4.52 -0.05 -10.51
CA GLY A 79 -3.82 -1.10 -9.76
C GLY A 79 -4.75 -2.22 -9.29
N LEU A 80 -5.92 -1.87 -8.73
CA LEU A 80 -6.93 -2.84 -8.29
C LEU A 80 -7.45 -3.71 -9.44
N ALA A 81 -7.59 -3.16 -10.65
CA ALA A 81 -8.02 -3.91 -11.82
C ALA A 81 -6.98 -4.94 -12.30
N LEU A 82 -5.70 -4.73 -11.97
CA LEU A 82 -4.57 -5.58 -12.37
C LEU A 82 -4.10 -6.52 -11.25
N ALA A 83 -4.64 -6.36 -10.03
CA ALA A 83 -4.26 -7.12 -8.86
C ALA A 83 -4.60 -8.61 -8.99
N LYS A 84 -3.63 -9.47 -8.71
CA LYS A 84 -3.76 -10.94 -8.77
C LYS A 84 -3.61 -11.61 -7.41
N GLY A 85 -3.10 -10.89 -6.40
CA GLY A 85 -2.82 -11.42 -5.08
C GLY A 85 -4.07 -11.77 -4.29
N ASP A 86 -4.00 -12.81 -3.47
CA ASP A 86 -5.04 -13.14 -2.50
C ASP A 86 -5.23 -12.00 -1.48
N LEU A 87 -4.15 -11.25 -1.25
CA LEU A 87 -4.11 -10.05 -0.41
C LEU A 87 -3.73 -8.83 -1.25
N VAL A 88 -4.28 -7.67 -0.91
CA VAL A 88 -3.97 -6.37 -1.54
C VAL A 88 -3.50 -5.40 -0.48
N ALA A 89 -2.34 -4.79 -0.69
CA ALA A 89 -1.82 -3.67 0.07
C ALA A 89 -1.70 -2.43 -0.83
N PHE A 90 -1.72 -1.25 -0.21
CA PHE A 90 -1.43 0.01 -0.88
C PHE A 90 -0.26 0.66 -0.18
N MET A 91 0.68 1.24 -0.90
CA MET A 91 1.75 2.08 -0.33
C MET A 91 1.78 3.37 -1.13
N ASP A 92 1.81 4.53 -0.48
CA ASP A 92 1.95 5.79 -1.22
C ASP A 92 3.39 5.92 -1.76
N GLY A 93 3.57 6.60 -2.90
CA GLY A 93 4.86 6.62 -3.59
C GLY A 93 5.97 7.39 -2.85
N ASP A 94 5.60 8.14 -1.82
CA ASP A 94 6.47 8.84 -0.86
C ASP A 94 6.63 8.12 0.48
N ASP A 95 5.99 6.96 0.65
CA ASP A 95 6.13 6.09 1.81
C ASP A 95 7.07 4.89 1.54
N TRP A 96 7.41 4.17 2.60
CA TRP A 96 8.17 2.93 2.54
C TRP A 96 7.72 1.94 3.63
N TYR A 97 8.05 0.66 3.47
CA TYR A 97 7.68 -0.41 4.41
C TYR A 97 8.89 -1.01 5.13
N GLU A 98 8.73 -1.27 6.43
CA GLU A 98 9.68 -2.07 7.19
C GLU A 98 9.86 -3.47 6.58
N PRO A 99 11.06 -4.10 6.66
CA PRO A 99 11.37 -5.35 5.95
C PRO A 99 10.44 -6.53 6.23
N ASP A 100 9.76 -6.54 7.38
CA ASP A 100 8.84 -7.60 7.81
C ASP A 100 7.35 -7.22 7.70
N PHE A 101 7.02 -6.03 7.18
CA PHE A 101 5.65 -5.53 7.08
C PHE A 101 4.71 -6.54 6.40
N ILE A 102 5.09 -7.04 5.22
CA ILE A 102 4.23 -7.97 4.47
C ILE A 102 4.20 -9.35 5.12
N ALA A 103 5.33 -9.83 5.65
CA ALA A 103 5.39 -11.10 6.37
C ALA A 103 4.44 -11.10 7.59
N HIS A 104 4.44 -9.99 8.35
CA HIS A 104 3.54 -9.79 9.47
C HIS A 104 2.08 -9.73 9.03
N ALA A 105 1.78 -9.01 7.95
CA ALA A 105 0.43 -8.95 7.39
C ALA A 105 -0.09 -10.34 6.99
N VAL A 106 0.75 -11.15 6.34
CA VAL A 106 0.38 -12.51 5.91
C VAL A 106 0.10 -13.41 7.11
N ASP A 107 0.93 -13.38 8.17
CA ASP A 107 0.69 -14.15 9.40
C ASP A 107 -0.63 -13.77 10.06
N MET A 108 -0.91 -12.46 10.13
CA MET A 108 -2.16 -11.96 10.67
C MET A 108 -3.36 -12.40 9.82
N MET A 109 -3.31 -12.24 8.50
CA MET A 109 -4.42 -12.63 7.62
C MET A 109 -4.74 -14.13 7.72
N ALA A 110 -3.73 -14.98 7.93
CA ALA A 110 -3.93 -16.42 8.14
C ALA A 110 -4.79 -16.76 9.38
N ARG A 111 -4.97 -15.81 10.32
CA ARG A 111 -5.84 -15.94 11.50
C ARG A 111 -7.31 -15.61 11.21
N GLY A 112 -7.66 -15.28 9.97
CA GLY A 112 -9.03 -15.03 9.53
C GLY A 112 -9.48 -13.57 9.60
N TRP A 113 -8.56 -12.61 9.58
CA TRP A 113 -8.89 -11.18 9.48
C TRP A 113 -9.21 -10.78 8.03
N ASP A 114 -10.12 -9.84 7.87
CA ASP A 114 -10.49 -9.29 6.55
C ASP A 114 -9.63 -8.08 6.15
N LEU A 115 -9.15 -7.34 7.16
CA LEU A 115 -8.38 -6.12 7.04
C LEU A 115 -7.42 -5.99 8.21
N ILE A 116 -6.19 -5.58 7.92
CA ILE A 116 -5.19 -5.22 8.92
C ILE A 116 -4.78 -3.76 8.68
N ALA A 117 -4.72 -2.97 9.74
CA ALA A 117 -4.13 -1.64 9.73
C ALA A 117 -2.86 -1.67 10.56
N MET A 118 -1.72 -1.37 9.92
CA MET A 118 -0.41 -1.39 10.54
C MET A 118 -0.11 -0.08 11.27
N PRO A 119 0.64 -0.13 12.37
CA PRO A 119 1.21 1.07 12.98
C PRO A 119 2.16 1.77 11.99
N PHE A 120 2.43 3.05 12.25
CA PHE A 120 3.36 3.83 11.45
C PHE A 120 4.07 4.85 12.33
N TYR A 121 5.17 5.37 11.79
CA TYR A 121 5.84 6.57 12.27
C TYR A 121 6.07 7.51 11.09
N ARG A 122 6.48 8.76 11.39
CA ARG A 122 6.84 9.72 10.34
C ARG A 122 8.35 9.82 10.27
N ASP A 123 8.86 9.65 9.06
CA ASP A 123 10.28 9.77 8.75
C ASP A 123 10.63 11.24 8.44
N ASP A 124 10.48 12.08 9.47
CA ASP A 124 10.83 13.50 9.45
C ASP A 124 12.27 13.69 10.00
N PRO A 125 12.95 14.83 9.76
CA PRO A 125 14.28 15.10 10.33
C PRO A 125 14.37 14.96 11.87
N ASP A 126 13.23 15.09 12.56
CA ASP A 126 13.06 14.74 13.97
C ASP A 126 12.00 13.63 14.09
N PRO A 127 12.38 12.36 13.85
CA PRO A 127 11.43 11.27 13.70
C PRO A 127 10.78 10.97 15.05
N ARG A 128 9.45 10.99 15.08
CA ARG A 128 8.70 10.62 16.28
C ARG A 128 8.48 9.11 16.30
N PRO A 129 8.69 8.43 17.43
CA PRO A 129 8.44 7.00 17.51
C PRO A 129 6.96 6.69 17.26
N VAL A 130 6.69 5.45 16.83
CA VAL A 130 5.31 4.93 16.73
C VAL A 130 4.56 5.23 18.02
N HIS A 131 3.41 5.89 17.87
CA HIS A 131 2.59 6.29 19.01
C HIS A 131 2.15 5.07 19.83
N GLU A 132 2.19 5.17 21.17
CA GLU A 132 1.89 4.03 22.05
C GLU A 132 0.54 3.38 21.77
N ALA A 133 -0.47 4.20 21.44
CA ALA A 133 -1.82 3.73 21.10
C ALA A 133 -1.88 2.80 19.87
N LEU A 134 -0.86 2.82 19.01
CA LEU A 134 -0.70 1.97 17.83
C LEU A 134 0.15 0.71 18.09
N ARG A 135 0.91 0.67 19.19
CA ARG A 135 1.83 -0.45 19.49
C ARG A 135 1.12 -1.71 19.97
N LYS A 136 -0.10 -1.58 20.49
CA LYS A 136 -0.89 -2.71 20.99
C LYS A 136 -1.89 -3.13 19.91
N PRO A 137 -1.83 -4.39 19.42
CA PRO A 137 -2.83 -4.91 18.49
C PRO A 137 -4.24 -4.75 19.08
N LYS A 138 -5.19 -4.35 18.24
CA LYS A 138 -6.60 -4.20 18.61
C LYS A 138 -7.46 -4.89 17.57
N GLN A 139 -8.31 -5.80 18.01
CA GLN A 139 -9.41 -6.29 17.19
C GLN A 139 -10.52 -5.24 17.19
N LEU A 140 -11.02 -4.91 16.01
CA LEU A 140 -12.15 -4.00 15.84
C LEU A 140 -13.26 -4.71 15.07
N THR A 141 -14.51 -4.47 15.48
CA THR A 141 -15.66 -4.77 14.62
C THR A 141 -15.68 -3.78 13.46
N ARG A 142 -16.50 -4.05 12.45
CA ARG A 142 -16.76 -3.12 11.35
C ARG A 142 -17.20 -1.74 11.86
N GLU A 143 -18.16 -1.70 12.79
CA GLU A 143 -18.66 -0.45 13.39
C GLU A 143 -17.55 0.25 14.19
N GLY A 144 -16.72 -0.53 14.91
CA GLY A 144 -15.58 -0.02 15.68
C GLY A 144 -14.52 0.63 14.78
N LEU A 145 -14.21 0.00 13.64
CA LEU A 145 -13.29 0.54 12.65
C LEU A 145 -13.82 1.86 12.05
N ILE A 146 -15.08 1.88 11.60
CA ILE A 146 -15.72 3.07 11.03
C ILE A 146 -15.74 4.21 12.06
N ARG A 147 -16.11 3.93 13.31
CA ARG A 147 -16.10 4.93 14.38
C ARG A 147 -14.72 5.52 14.60
N GLN A 148 -13.65 4.71 14.57
CA GLN A 148 -12.29 5.22 14.72
C GLN A 148 -11.84 6.06 13.51
N MET A 149 -12.16 5.62 12.29
CA MET A 149 -11.82 6.35 11.07
C MET A 149 -12.47 7.74 11.02
N LEU A 150 -13.71 7.86 11.50
CA LEU A 150 -14.48 9.10 11.51
C LEU A 150 -14.19 10.00 12.73
N HIS A 151 -13.49 9.49 13.75
CA HIS A 151 -13.24 10.26 14.96
C HIS A 151 -12.26 11.42 14.66
N PRO A 152 -12.49 12.66 15.12
CA PRO A 152 -11.64 13.81 14.77
C PRO A 152 -10.19 13.66 15.28
N ILE A 153 -9.98 12.84 16.30
CA ILE A 153 -8.67 12.59 16.93
C ILE A 153 -8.39 11.08 16.91
N GLY A 154 -7.22 10.64 16.47
CA GLY A 154 -6.90 9.22 16.43
C GLY A 154 -5.93 8.86 15.33
N TYR A 155 -5.46 7.61 15.39
CA TYR A 155 -4.39 7.09 14.54
C TYR A 155 -4.90 6.15 13.44
N ILE A 156 -6.09 5.57 13.60
CA ILE A 156 -6.73 4.80 12.54
C ILE A 156 -7.57 5.76 11.72
N ARG A 157 -7.08 6.08 10.52
CA ARG A 157 -7.70 7.00 9.57
C ARG A 157 -8.07 6.29 8.27
N GLY A 158 -8.75 7.03 7.39
CA GLY A 158 -9.12 6.60 6.04
C GLY A 158 -7.98 6.39 5.05
N TYR A 159 -6.72 6.54 5.47
CA TYR A 159 -5.57 6.27 4.62
C TYR A 159 -5.52 4.80 4.19
N LEU A 160 -5.03 4.52 2.99
CA LEU A 160 -4.88 3.14 2.51
C LEU A 160 -3.46 2.60 2.68
N TRP A 161 -2.46 3.50 2.71
CA TRP A 161 -1.04 3.16 2.63
C TRP A 161 -0.53 2.24 3.75
N ASN A 162 -1.22 2.15 4.89
CA ASN A 162 -0.89 1.25 5.99
C ASN A 162 -1.83 0.04 6.13
N LYS A 163 -2.59 -0.30 5.10
CA LYS A 163 -3.61 -1.36 5.19
C LYS A 163 -3.36 -2.49 4.19
N VAL A 164 -3.65 -3.69 4.67
CA VAL A 164 -3.70 -4.90 3.86
C VAL A 164 -5.12 -5.45 3.96
N PHE A 165 -5.67 -5.86 2.82
CA PHE A 165 -7.03 -6.34 2.63
C PHE A 165 -7.00 -7.74 2.05
N ARG A 166 -7.97 -8.58 2.39
CA ARG A 166 -8.28 -9.72 1.53
C ARG A 166 -8.88 -9.23 0.21
N ARG A 167 -8.42 -9.79 -0.91
CA ARG A 167 -8.93 -9.41 -2.24
C ARG A 167 -10.40 -9.79 -2.43
N ASP A 168 -10.83 -10.93 -1.90
CA ASP A 168 -12.22 -11.38 -2.03
C ASP A 168 -13.22 -10.42 -1.35
N VAL A 169 -12.84 -9.79 -0.24
CA VAL A 169 -13.61 -8.72 0.40
C VAL A 169 -13.73 -7.50 -0.51
N ILE A 170 -12.63 -7.07 -1.15
CA ILE A 170 -12.61 -5.96 -2.13
C ILE A 170 -13.57 -6.27 -3.30
N GLU A 171 -13.53 -7.50 -3.81
CA GLU A 171 -14.36 -7.95 -4.95
C GLU A 171 -15.84 -8.06 -4.58
N GLN A 172 -16.14 -8.67 -3.43
CA GLN A 172 -17.50 -8.85 -2.93
C GLN A 172 -18.22 -7.52 -2.75
N VAL A 173 -17.54 -6.51 -2.19
CA VAL A 173 -18.13 -5.18 -1.97
C VAL A 173 -17.94 -4.23 -3.16
N ARG A 174 -17.28 -4.71 -4.24
CA ARG A 174 -16.93 -3.92 -5.42
C ARG A 174 -16.23 -2.61 -5.08
N LEU A 175 -15.26 -2.68 -4.16
CA LEU A 175 -14.56 -1.49 -3.67
C LEU A 175 -13.87 -0.77 -4.82
N ARG A 176 -14.15 0.53 -4.93
CA ARG A 176 -13.51 1.48 -5.85
C ARG A 176 -13.30 2.79 -5.12
N LEU A 177 -12.20 3.46 -5.43
CA LEU A 177 -11.94 4.81 -4.96
C LEU A 177 -12.71 5.80 -5.82
N ILE A 178 -13.23 6.85 -5.19
CA ILE A 178 -13.91 7.95 -5.89
C ILE A 178 -12.84 8.77 -6.61
N GLU A 179 -12.95 8.87 -7.92
CA GLU A 179 -11.98 9.56 -8.79
C GLU A 179 -12.22 11.08 -8.88
N SER A 180 -13.37 11.56 -8.42
CA SER A 180 -13.83 12.95 -8.58
C SER A 180 -13.49 13.86 -7.39
N MET A 181 -12.33 13.70 -6.75
CA MET A 181 -11.89 14.59 -5.65
C MET A 181 -10.64 15.37 -6.02
#